data_AF-A0A7S2FLA1-F1
#
_entry.id   AF-A0A7S2FLA1-F1
#
_cell.length_a   1.000
_cell.length_b   1.000
_cell.length_c   1.000
_cell.angle_alpha   90.00
_cell.angle_beta   90.00
_cell.angle_gamma   90.00
#
_symmetry.space_group_name_H-M   'P 1'
#
loop_
_entity.id
_entity.type
_entity.pdbx_description
1 polymer ?
#
loop_
_entity_poly.entity_id
_entity_poly.type
_entity_poly.pdbx_seq_one_letter_code
_entity_poly.pdbx_strand_id
1 'polypeptide(L)'
;EDDRAELAAQRRAQQQSGYRLADGRWRGERYGPVRGVAVGTVFGAGDYQRKGRFEMSETGFHAGHVQPEWHDPSGAGCWSLVLNNDNGQSDFSSFETVAYAGAGGRNRGQNRTAAQSYDQSWDSAVNRALRANCENGRPVRVVRGPKLPGPHSTATSGGGFRYDGLYGVTKAEMVRTGPKHLQTCMFTLQRLESSCGDEVEDAKKKRGAATGTGRDAPGVRGKRSRKR
;
A
#
# COMPACT_ATOMS: atom_id res chain seq x y z
N GLU A 1 -12.46 -27.76 20.11
CA GLU A 1 -12.48 -26.50 20.91
C GLU A 1 -11.07 -25.93 21.05
N ASP A 2 -10.04 -26.77 21.04
CA ASP A 2 -8.62 -26.38 21.01
C ASP A 2 -8.25 -25.39 19.89
N ASP A 3 -8.62 -25.66 18.63
CA ASP A 3 -8.25 -24.76 17.51
C ASP A 3 -8.77 -23.32 17.70
N ARG A 4 -9.94 -23.15 18.33
CA ARG A 4 -10.50 -21.82 18.61
C ARG A 4 -9.73 -21.11 19.72
N ALA A 5 -9.31 -21.85 20.74
CA ALA A 5 -8.50 -21.30 21.83
C ALA A 5 -7.09 -20.92 21.33
N GLU A 6 -6.49 -21.74 20.47
CA GLU A 6 -5.19 -21.48 19.86
C GLU A 6 -5.22 -20.26 18.95
N LEU A 7 -6.21 -20.15 18.06
CA LEU A 7 -6.41 -18.96 17.22
C LEU A 7 -6.65 -17.69 18.04
N ALA A 8 -7.31 -17.79 19.19
CA ALA A 8 -7.51 -16.65 20.09
C ALA A 8 -6.20 -16.27 20.80
N ALA A 9 -5.41 -17.25 21.24
CA ALA A 9 -4.09 -17.01 21.82
C ALA A 9 -3.13 -16.35 20.81
N GLN A 10 -3.11 -16.85 19.56
CA GLN A 10 -2.31 -16.28 18.48
C GLN A 10 -2.70 -14.82 18.21
N ARG A 11 -4.00 -14.50 18.14
CA ARG A 11 -4.46 -13.12 17.97
C ARG A 11 -4.04 -12.21 19.12
N ARG A 12 -4.13 -12.68 20.37
CA ARG A 12 -3.69 -11.92 21.54
C ARG A 12 -2.19 -11.65 21.48
N ALA A 13 -1.38 -12.64 21.10
CA ALA A 13 0.06 -12.46 20.90
C ALA A 13 0.36 -11.42 19.81
N GLN A 14 -0.33 -11.48 18.66
CA GLN A 14 -0.19 -10.50 17.57
C GLN A 14 -0.56 -9.08 18.00
N GLN A 15 -1.57 -8.92 18.87
CA GLN A 15 -1.93 -7.63 19.45
C GLN A 15 -0.86 -7.12 20.41
N GLN A 16 -0.32 -7.99 21.28
CA GLN A 16 0.76 -7.63 22.20
C GLN A 16 2.04 -7.23 21.45
N SER A 17 2.36 -7.87 20.32
CA SER A 17 3.47 -7.49 19.45
C SER A 17 3.20 -6.23 18.61
N GLY A 18 1.96 -5.70 18.62
CA GLY A 18 1.56 -4.56 17.80
C GLY A 18 1.41 -4.85 16.30
N TYR A 19 1.39 -6.12 15.89
CA TYR A 19 1.17 -6.53 14.50
C TYR A 19 -0.30 -6.42 14.11
N ARG A 20 -1.19 -6.53 15.10
CA ARG A 20 -2.64 -6.41 14.94
C ARG A 20 -3.17 -5.33 15.87
N LEU A 21 -4.07 -4.50 15.37
CA LEU A 21 -4.74 -3.47 16.13
C LEU A 21 -5.80 -4.07 17.05
N ALA A 22 -6.28 -3.29 18.01
CA ALA A 22 -7.32 -3.71 18.95
C ALA A 22 -8.64 -4.08 18.24
N ASP A 23 -8.96 -3.41 17.13
CA ASP A 23 -10.12 -3.70 16.27
C ASP A 23 -9.93 -4.93 15.36
N GLY A 24 -8.76 -5.58 15.42
CA GLY A 24 -8.43 -6.76 14.64
C GLY A 24 -7.90 -6.48 13.25
N ARG A 25 -7.67 -5.23 12.83
CA ARG A 25 -6.98 -4.95 11.56
C ARG A 25 -5.48 -5.22 11.69
N TRP A 26 -4.83 -5.60 10.59
CA TRP A 26 -3.37 -5.65 10.56
C TRP A 26 -2.77 -4.25 10.59
N ARG A 27 -1.59 -4.08 11.20
CA ARG A 27 -0.90 -2.77 11.25
C ARG A 27 -0.59 -2.17 9.87
N GLY A 28 -0.56 -3.00 8.82
CA GLY A 28 -0.35 -2.60 7.43
C GLY A 28 -1.63 -2.29 6.65
N GLU A 29 -2.82 -2.42 7.22
CA GLU A 29 -4.09 -1.96 6.62
C GLU A 29 -4.22 -0.43 6.71
N ARG A 30 -3.22 0.25 6.15
CA ARG A 30 -3.07 1.71 6.14
C ARG A 30 -2.27 2.15 4.94
N TYR A 31 -2.49 3.39 4.51
CA TYR A 31 -1.63 4.05 3.53
C TYR A 31 -0.40 4.65 4.23
N GLY A 32 0.73 4.65 3.53
CA GLY A 32 1.99 5.16 4.06
C GLY A 32 2.80 4.08 4.80
N PRO A 33 3.74 4.50 5.70
CA PRO A 33 4.71 3.59 6.31
C PRO A 33 4.04 2.63 7.30
N VAL A 34 4.79 1.64 7.80
CA VAL A 34 4.34 0.82 8.93
C VAL A 34 5.33 1.04 10.07
N ARG A 35 4.82 1.40 11.25
CA ARG A 35 5.66 1.71 12.42
C ARG A 35 6.59 0.53 12.72
N GLY A 36 7.88 0.83 12.92
CA GLY A 36 8.91 -0.17 13.22
C GLY A 36 9.40 -0.97 12.02
N VAL A 37 9.05 -0.60 10.78
CA VAL A 37 9.58 -1.21 9.56
C VAL A 37 10.22 -0.13 8.69
N ALA A 38 11.56 -0.10 8.69
CA ALA A 38 12.34 0.88 7.95
C ALA A 38 12.51 0.46 6.48
N VAL A 39 12.72 1.44 5.59
CA VAL A 39 13.15 1.16 4.23
C VAL A 39 14.46 0.37 4.27
N GLY A 40 14.55 -0.68 3.45
CA GLY A 40 15.67 -1.63 3.44
C GLY A 40 15.43 -2.88 4.30
N THR A 41 14.40 -2.94 5.14
CA THR A 41 14.05 -4.18 5.86
C THR A 41 13.80 -5.32 4.86
N VAL A 42 14.45 -6.46 5.11
CA VAL A 42 14.32 -7.69 4.31
C VAL A 42 13.57 -8.75 5.11
N PHE A 43 12.42 -9.18 4.60
CA PHE A 43 11.64 -10.28 5.17
C PHE A 43 12.10 -11.60 4.55
N GLY A 44 12.33 -12.61 5.38
CA GLY A 44 12.78 -13.93 4.95
C GLY A 44 14.16 -13.91 4.28
N ALA A 45 15.10 -13.13 4.80
CA ALA A 45 16.49 -13.13 4.33
C ALA A 45 17.03 -14.57 4.20
N GLY A 46 17.76 -14.85 3.13
CA GLY A 46 18.24 -16.18 2.77
C GLY A 46 17.27 -17.03 1.95
N ASP A 47 15.96 -16.70 1.91
CA ASP A 47 14.95 -17.50 1.21
C ASP A 47 14.56 -16.92 -0.16
N TYR A 48 14.37 -17.81 -1.14
CA TYR A 48 14.04 -17.41 -2.51
C TYR A 48 12.54 -17.43 -2.83
N GLN A 49 11.71 -18.09 -2.00
CA GLN A 49 10.35 -18.44 -2.43
C GLN A 49 9.22 -17.91 -1.55
N ARG A 50 9.20 -18.26 -0.27
CA ARG A 50 7.97 -18.20 0.54
C ARG A 50 8.15 -17.55 1.90
N LYS A 51 9.29 -17.73 2.57
CA LYS A 51 9.51 -17.31 3.96
C LYS A 51 9.17 -15.84 4.16
N GLY A 52 9.67 -14.96 3.29
CA GLY A 52 9.38 -13.52 3.41
C GLY A 52 7.92 -13.15 3.17
N ARG A 53 7.17 -13.92 2.36
CA ARG A 53 5.71 -13.70 2.20
C ARG A 53 4.94 -14.10 3.46
N PHE A 54 5.34 -15.19 4.12
CA PHE A 54 4.76 -15.60 5.40
C PHE A 54 5.09 -14.60 6.50
N GLU A 55 6.36 -14.20 6.61
CA GLU A 55 6.81 -13.24 7.63
C GLU A 55 6.12 -11.87 7.48
N MET A 56 5.97 -11.35 6.26
CA MET A 56 5.21 -10.12 6.02
C MET A 56 3.73 -10.25 6.42
N SER A 57 3.13 -11.43 6.26
CA SER A 57 1.74 -11.69 6.62
C SER A 57 1.55 -11.80 8.13
N GLU A 58 2.39 -12.59 8.80
CA GLU A 58 2.40 -12.79 10.25
C GLU A 58 2.66 -11.50 11.01
N THR A 59 3.54 -10.65 10.46
CA THR A 59 3.86 -9.34 11.03
C THR A 59 2.89 -8.23 10.58
N GLY A 60 1.86 -8.55 9.79
CA GLY A 60 0.85 -7.60 9.33
C GLY A 60 1.39 -6.49 8.42
N PHE A 61 2.54 -6.68 7.77
CA PHE A 61 3.13 -5.71 6.83
C PHE A 61 2.54 -5.83 5.42
N HIS A 62 2.32 -7.08 4.95
CA HIS A 62 1.64 -7.43 3.71
C HIS A 62 0.93 -8.79 3.88
N ALA A 63 -0.40 -8.82 3.89
CA ALA A 63 -1.16 -10.03 4.21
C ALA A 63 -1.16 -11.12 3.13
N GLY A 64 -0.97 -10.77 1.86
CA GLY A 64 -1.00 -11.73 0.77
C GLY A 64 0.19 -12.68 0.80
N HIS A 65 -0.03 -14.00 0.84
CA HIS A 65 1.06 -14.97 0.64
C HIS A 65 1.44 -15.12 -0.84
N VAL A 66 0.45 -14.95 -1.73
CA VAL A 66 0.61 -15.12 -3.19
C VAL A 66 0.32 -13.81 -3.91
N GLN A 67 -0.85 -13.23 -3.63
CA GLN A 67 -1.35 -12.03 -4.31
C GLN A 67 -0.39 -10.85 -4.15
N PRO A 68 0.11 -10.23 -5.24
CA PRO A 68 1.06 -9.12 -5.15
C PRO A 68 0.49 -7.84 -4.54
N GLU A 69 -0.78 -7.55 -4.82
CA GLU A 69 -1.47 -6.34 -4.38
C GLU A 69 -2.30 -6.60 -3.12
N TRP A 70 -1.98 -5.91 -2.03
CA TRP A 70 -2.82 -5.89 -0.84
C TRP A 70 -3.56 -4.56 -0.76
N HIS A 71 -4.89 -4.62 -0.90
CA HIS A 71 -5.74 -3.46 -1.13
C HIS A 71 -6.83 -3.33 -0.08
N ASP A 72 -7.31 -2.08 0.05
CA ASP A 72 -8.48 -1.74 0.84
C ASP A 72 -9.73 -2.38 0.22
N PRO A 73 -10.49 -3.21 0.96
CA PRO A 73 -11.70 -3.85 0.47
C PRO A 73 -12.76 -2.88 -0.06
N SER A 74 -12.77 -1.62 0.40
CA SER A 74 -13.66 -0.57 -0.13
C SER A 74 -13.28 -0.12 -1.55
N GLY A 75 -12.10 -0.51 -2.04
CA GLY A 75 -11.56 -0.07 -3.33
C GLY A 75 -10.85 1.27 -3.28
N ALA A 76 -10.70 1.89 -2.10
CA ALA A 76 -10.13 3.23 -1.95
C ALA A 76 -8.61 3.33 -2.24
N GLY A 77 -7.94 2.20 -2.46
CA GLY A 77 -6.53 2.14 -2.83
C GLY A 77 -5.85 0.84 -2.41
N CYS A 78 -4.70 0.58 -3.00
CA CYS A 78 -3.72 -0.43 -2.60
C CYS A 78 -2.84 0.09 -1.47
N TRP A 79 -2.64 -0.71 -0.42
CA TRP A 79 -1.73 -0.38 0.70
C TRP A 79 -0.28 -0.77 0.39
N SER A 80 -0.10 -1.92 -0.26
CA SER A 80 1.24 -2.43 -0.59
C SER A 80 1.24 -3.33 -1.83
N LEU A 81 2.37 -3.30 -2.54
CA LEU A 81 2.61 -4.01 -3.77
C LEU A 81 3.93 -4.79 -3.70
N VAL A 82 3.88 -6.09 -3.99
CA VAL A 82 5.07 -6.96 -4.08
C VAL A 82 5.50 -7.12 -5.53
N LEU A 83 6.66 -6.58 -5.86
CA LEU A 83 7.35 -6.77 -7.13
C LEU A 83 8.15 -8.06 -7.04
N ASN A 84 7.55 -9.15 -7.49
CA ASN A 84 8.18 -10.47 -7.54
C ASN A 84 7.57 -11.33 -8.65
N ASN A 85 7.10 -10.68 -9.70
CA ASN A 85 6.46 -11.32 -10.84
C ASN A 85 7.38 -11.24 -12.06
N ASP A 86 7.23 -12.22 -12.94
CA ASP A 86 7.92 -12.41 -14.20
C ASP A 86 6.94 -12.31 -15.37
N ASN A 87 5.89 -11.48 -15.25
CA ASN A 87 4.84 -11.39 -16.29
C ASN A 87 5.38 -10.91 -17.65
N GLY A 88 6.63 -10.45 -17.70
CA GLY A 88 7.34 -9.99 -18.90
C GLY A 88 6.80 -8.67 -19.46
N GLN A 89 5.81 -8.07 -18.79
CA GLN A 89 5.15 -6.82 -19.19
C GLN A 89 5.50 -5.65 -18.26
N SER A 90 6.09 -5.94 -17.11
CA SER A 90 6.51 -4.94 -16.14
C SER A 90 7.98 -4.59 -16.33
N ASP A 91 8.34 -3.35 -16.03
CA ASP A 91 9.71 -2.87 -15.98
C ASP A 91 10.09 -2.49 -14.54
N PHE A 92 11.11 -3.17 -14.04
CA PHE A 92 11.66 -3.01 -12.69
C PHE A 92 13.15 -2.62 -12.71
N SER A 93 13.64 -2.11 -13.84
CA SER A 93 15.03 -1.72 -14.06
C SER A 93 15.47 -0.45 -13.30
N SER A 94 14.59 0.13 -12.49
CA SER A 94 14.89 1.32 -11.68
C SER A 94 14.30 1.19 -10.27
N PHE A 95 15.00 1.80 -9.31
CA PHE A 95 14.46 2.06 -7.97
C PHE A 95 13.46 3.20 -7.97
N GLU A 96 13.68 4.23 -8.77
CA GLU A 96 12.89 5.46 -8.70
C GLU A 96 11.57 5.36 -9.49
N THR A 97 11.55 4.57 -10.55
CA THR A 97 10.35 4.38 -11.37
C THR A 97 10.10 2.90 -11.64
N VAL A 98 8.84 2.50 -11.57
CA VAL A 98 8.38 1.15 -11.89
C VAL A 98 7.24 1.24 -12.88
N ALA A 99 7.32 0.49 -13.97
CA ALA A 99 6.17 0.21 -14.82
C ALA A 99 5.59 -1.14 -14.39
N TYR A 100 4.42 -1.12 -13.76
CA TYR A 100 3.78 -2.32 -13.25
C TYR A 100 2.62 -2.72 -14.15
N ALA A 101 2.64 -3.95 -14.65
CA ALA A 101 1.48 -4.55 -15.30
C ALA A 101 0.58 -5.19 -14.24
N GLY A 102 -0.70 -4.79 -14.25
CA GLY A 102 -1.73 -5.22 -13.31
C GLY A 102 -2.09 -6.70 -13.36
N ALA A 103 -3.12 -7.06 -12.62
CA ALA A 103 -3.57 -8.44 -12.46
C ALA A 103 -4.74 -8.80 -13.41
N GLY A 104 -5.02 -10.10 -13.50
CA GLY A 104 -6.11 -10.64 -14.32
C GLY A 104 -5.67 -10.97 -15.75
N GLY A 105 -6.64 -11.15 -16.65
CA GLY A 105 -6.38 -11.47 -18.06
C GLY A 105 -5.86 -12.89 -18.29
N ARG A 106 -6.05 -13.82 -17.34
CA ARG A 106 -5.35 -15.12 -17.29
C ARG A 106 -6.32 -16.29 -17.06
N ASN A 107 -6.20 -17.32 -17.89
CA ASN A 107 -6.81 -18.63 -17.67
C ASN A 107 -5.87 -19.50 -16.85
N ARG A 108 -6.01 -19.43 -15.52
CA ARG A 108 -5.11 -20.09 -14.57
C ARG A 108 -5.54 -21.49 -14.13
N GLY A 109 -6.79 -21.90 -14.35
CA GLY A 109 -7.32 -23.14 -13.80
C GLY A 109 -7.04 -23.25 -12.29
N GLN A 110 -6.50 -24.39 -11.85
CA GLN A 110 -6.07 -24.61 -10.45
C GLN A 110 -4.72 -23.94 -10.10
N ASN A 111 -3.96 -23.47 -11.10
CA ASN A 111 -2.68 -22.81 -10.87
C ASN A 111 -2.85 -21.43 -10.23
N ARG A 112 -1.79 -20.98 -9.57
CA ARG A 112 -1.72 -19.65 -8.95
C ARG A 112 -1.38 -18.55 -9.95
N THR A 113 -0.68 -18.89 -11.04
CA THR A 113 -0.28 -17.96 -12.11
C THR A 113 -0.44 -18.64 -13.49
N ALA A 114 -0.51 -17.83 -14.54
CA ALA A 114 -0.50 -18.24 -15.94
C ALA A 114 -0.11 -17.05 -16.81
N ALA A 115 0.32 -17.30 -18.05
CA ALA A 115 0.50 -16.23 -19.04
C ALA A 115 -0.84 -15.56 -19.38
N GLN A 116 -0.79 -14.31 -19.84
CA GLN A 116 -1.98 -13.60 -20.27
C GLN A 116 -2.64 -14.28 -21.49
N SER A 117 -3.96 -14.41 -21.43
CA SER A 117 -4.80 -15.11 -22.40
C SER A 117 -5.99 -14.28 -22.88
N TYR A 118 -6.35 -13.21 -22.18
CA TYR A 118 -7.36 -12.24 -22.60
C TYR A 118 -7.06 -10.86 -21.97
N ASP A 119 -7.83 -9.85 -22.36
CA ASP A 119 -7.69 -8.47 -21.89
C ASP A 119 -7.88 -8.37 -20.37
N GLN A 120 -7.03 -7.56 -19.72
CA GLN A 120 -7.27 -7.15 -18.35
C GLN A 120 -8.41 -6.13 -18.29
N SER A 121 -9.01 -5.98 -17.10
CA SER A 121 -10.11 -5.04 -16.89
C SER A 121 -9.87 -4.17 -15.65
N TRP A 122 -10.42 -2.96 -15.70
CA TRP A 122 -10.56 -2.07 -14.54
C TRP A 122 -11.59 -2.56 -13.52
N ASP A 123 -12.43 -3.53 -13.87
CA ASP A 123 -13.38 -4.15 -12.93
C ASP A 123 -12.67 -5.05 -11.89
N SER A 124 -11.45 -5.48 -12.19
CA SER A 124 -10.57 -6.16 -11.23
C SER A 124 -10.38 -5.30 -9.98
N ALA A 125 -10.72 -5.83 -8.81
CA ALA A 125 -10.66 -5.11 -7.55
C ALA A 125 -9.27 -4.51 -7.27
N VAL A 126 -8.20 -5.24 -7.59
CA VAL A 126 -6.82 -4.77 -7.40
C VAL A 126 -6.38 -3.74 -8.43
N ASN A 127 -6.81 -3.86 -9.69
CA ASN A 127 -6.49 -2.85 -10.71
C ASN A 127 -7.25 -1.56 -10.43
N ARG A 128 -8.53 -1.66 -10.03
CA ARG A 128 -9.32 -0.52 -9.55
C ARG A 128 -8.69 0.16 -8.36
N ALA A 129 -8.18 -0.61 -7.39
CA ALA A 129 -7.51 -0.06 -6.21
C ALA A 129 -6.23 0.69 -6.58
N LEU A 130 -5.35 0.14 -7.42
CA LEU A 130 -4.14 0.84 -7.89
C LEU A 130 -4.48 2.08 -8.72
N ARG A 131 -5.54 2.03 -9.53
CA ARG A 131 -6.06 3.20 -10.25
C ARG A 131 -6.57 4.26 -9.27
N ALA A 132 -7.24 3.86 -8.19
CA ALA A 132 -7.66 4.79 -7.15
C ALA A 132 -6.46 5.48 -6.48
N ASN A 133 -5.34 4.77 -6.22
CA ASN A 133 -4.10 5.42 -5.76
C ASN A 133 -3.62 6.51 -6.73
N CYS A 134 -3.74 6.27 -8.05
CA CYS A 134 -3.39 7.26 -9.06
C CYS A 134 -4.28 8.50 -8.99
N GLU A 135 -5.58 8.30 -8.77
CA GLU A 135 -6.58 9.36 -8.74
C GLU A 135 -6.53 10.19 -7.44
N ASN A 136 -6.22 9.54 -6.31
CA ASN A 136 -6.25 10.19 -5.00
C ASN A 136 -4.87 10.48 -4.38
N GLY A 137 -3.78 10.08 -5.05
CA GLY A 137 -2.40 10.33 -4.61
C GLY A 137 -1.98 9.54 -3.36
N ARG A 138 -2.73 8.54 -2.92
CA ARG A 138 -2.36 7.74 -1.75
C ARG A 138 -1.13 6.89 -2.04
N PRO A 139 -0.12 6.87 -1.14
CA PRO A 139 1.10 6.12 -1.36
C PRO A 139 0.89 4.60 -1.22
N VAL A 140 1.70 3.85 -1.96
CA VAL A 140 1.77 2.38 -1.95
C VAL A 140 3.14 1.97 -1.41
N ARG A 141 3.19 1.05 -0.44
CA ARG A 141 4.46 0.42 -0.02
C ARG A 141 4.92 -0.56 -1.09
N VAL A 142 6.15 -0.43 -1.57
CA VAL A 142 6.71 -1.33 -2.59
C VAL A 142 7.73 -2.28 -1.97
N VAL A 143 7.60 -3.56 -2.29
CA VAL A 143 8.49 -4.63 -1.83
C VAL A 143 9.09 -5.35 -3.03
N ARG A 144 10.42 -5.40 -3.16
CA ARG A 144 11.11 -6.16 -4.21
C ARG A 144 11.48 -7.55 -3.72
N GLY A 145 11.23 -8.57 -4.54
CA GLY A 145 11.56 -9.96 -4.25
C GLY A 145 12.66 -10.52 -5.16
N PRO A 146 13.04 -11.79 -4.94
CA PRO A 146 14.24 -12.36 -5.54
C PRO A 146 13.99 -12.91 -6.94
N LYS A 147 12.74 -12.98 -7.39
CA LYS A 147 12.37 -13.42 -8.75
C LYS A 147 12.36 -12.29 -9.77
N LEU A 148 12.64 -11.06 -9.34
CA LEU A 148 12.82 -9.96 -10.28
C LEU A 148 14.06 -10.19 -11.15
N PRO A 149 14.04 -9.76 -12.41
CA PRO A 149 15.23 -9.74 -13.24
C PRO A 149 16.16 -8.57 -12.86
N GLY A 150 17.44 -8.73 -13.19
CA GLY A 150 18.42 -7.63 -13.11
C GLY A 150 18.86 -7.23 -11.71
N PRO A 151 19.58 -6.10 -11.58
CA PRO A 151 20.31 -5.72 -10.37
C PRO A 151 19.41 -5.27 -9.21
N HIS A 152 18.15 -4.94 -9.48
CA HIS A 152 17.19 -4.49 -8.45
C HIS A 152 16.53 -5.65 -7.69
N SER A 153 16.75 -6.87 -8.16
CA SER A 153 16.34 -8.11 -7.50
C SER A 153 17.03 -8.28 -6.14
N THR A 154 16.37 -8.98 -5.22
CA THR A 154 17.02 -9.40 -3.96
C THR A 154 17.83 -10.69 -4.11
N ALA A 155 17.78 -11.37 -5.26
CA ALA A 155 18.56 -12.60 -5.49
C ALA A 155 20.07 -12.39 -5.28
N THR A 156 20.59 -11.25 -5.73
CA THR A 156 22.01 -10.87 -5.63
C THR A 156 22.40 -10.37 -4.24
N SER A 157 21.43 -10.14 -3.35
CA SER A 157 21.64 -9.64 -1.98
C SER A 157 21.18 -10.65 -0.92
N GLY A 158 21.20 -11.94 -1.25
CA GLY A 158 20.91 -13.02 -0.30
C GLY A 158 19.45 -13.42 -0.20
N GLY A 159 18.60 -13.03 -1.15
CA GLY A 159 17.19 -13.41 -1.20
C GLY A 159 16.29 -12.59 -0.27
N GLY A 160 15.10 -13.11 -0.01
CA GLY A 160 14.06 -12.44 0.78
C GLY A 160 13.35 -11.33 0.03
N PHE A 161 12.49 -10.60 0.75
CA PHE A 161 11.64 -9.55 0.21
C PHE A 161 11.99 -8.22 0.88
N ARG A 162 12.57 -7.29 0.13
CA ARG A 162 13.07 -6.01 0.64
C ARG A 162 12.03 -4.92 0.48
N TYR A 163 11.70 -4.22 1.55
CA TYR A 163 10.84 -3.03 1.51
C TYR A 163 11.62 -1.82 0.98
N ASP A 164 11.23 -1.30 -0.18
CA ASP A 164 11.95 -0.22 -0.87
C ASP A 164 11.32 1.17 -0.70
N GLY A 165 10.34 1.28 0.20
CA GLY A 165 9.71 2.54 0.58
C GLY A 165 8.35 2.77 -0.07
N LEU A 166 7.95 4.04 -0.04
CA LEU A 166 6.66 4.50 -0.55
C LEU A 166 6.78 4.98 -1.98
N TYR A 167 5.76 4.67 -2.77
CA TYR A 167 5.64 5.11 -4.15
C TYR A 167 4.27 5.74 -4.37
N GLY A 168 4.23 6.79 -5.18
CA GLY A 168 3.00 7.32 -5.76
C GLY A 168 2.70 6.63 -7.08
N VAL A 169 1.44 6.32 -7.35
CA VAL A 169 1.02 5.90 -8.70
C VAL A 169 0.76 7.17 -9.49
N THR A 170 1.56 7.46 -10.51
CA THR A 170 1.48 8.71 -11.27
C THR A 170 0.74 8.57 -12.58
N LYS A 171 0.59 7.34 -13.08
CA LYS A 171 -0.17 7.03 -14.28
C LYS A 171 -0.87 5.68 -14.14
N ALA A 172 -2.10 5.60 -14.64
CA ALA A 172 -2.86 4.36 -14.80
C ALA A 172 -3.53 4.37 -16.18
N GLU A 173 -3.18 3.42 -17.05
CA GLU A 173 -3.62 3.39 -18.45
C GLU A 173 -3.85 1.97 -18.95
N MET A 174 -4.71 1.82 -19.95
CA MET A 174 -4.94 0.55 -20.63
C MET A 174 -4.08 0.51 -21.88
N VAL A 175 -3.10 -0.40 -21.94
CA VAL A 175 -2.11 -0.48 -23.03
C VAL A 175 -2.13 -1.87 -23.63
N ARG A 176 -1.98 -1.99 -24.95
CA ARG A 176 -1.76 -3.31 -25.58
C ARG A 176 -0.32 -3.73 -25.38
N THR A 177 -0.09 -4.83 -24.69
CA THR A 177 1.26 -5.31 -24.36
C THR A 177 1.47 -6.77 -24.75
N GLY A 178 2.73 -7.20 -24.74
CA GLY A 178 3.15 -8.57 -24.99
C GLY A 178 2.96 -9.03 -26.43
N PRO A 179 3.40 -10.25 -26.75
CA PRO A 179 3.36 -10.78 -28.12
C PRO A 179 1.92 -10.99 -28.65
N LYS A 180 0.92 -11.05 -27.76
CA LYS A 180 -0.49 -11.22 -28.13
C LYS A 180 -1.25 -9.91 -28.27
N HIS A 181 -0.61 -8.76 -28.01
CA HIS A 181 -1.23 -7.42 -28.07
C HIS A 181 -2.55 -7.29 -27.29
N LEU A 182 -2.62 -7.95 -26.12
CA LEU A 182 -3.79 -7.90 -25.23
C LEU A 182 -3.75 -6.63 -24.39
N GLN A 183 -4.93 -6.12 -24.03
CA GLN A 183 -5.05 -4.98 -23.13
C GLN A 183 -4.56 -5.34 -21.72
N THR A 184 -3.72 -4.48 -21.17
CA THR A 184 -3.10 -4.61 -19.85
C THR A 184 -3.28 -3.32 -19.09
N CYS A 185 -3.71 -3.41 -17.84
CA CYS A 185 -3.74 -2.27 -16.93
C CYS A 185 -2.30 -1.94 -16.53
N MET A 186 -1.72 -0.90 -17.11
CA MET A 186 -0.37 -0.44 -16.82
C MET A 186 -0.39 0.69 -15.81
N PHE A 187 0.54 0.62 -14.86
CA PHE A 187 0.72 1.64 -13.82
C PHE A 187 2.15 2.13 -13.82
N THR A 188 2.35 3.44 -13.81
CA THR A 188 3.66 4.05 -13.52
C THR A 188 3.70 4.44 -12.06
N LEU A 189 4.66 3.88 -11.32
CA LEU A 189 4.91 4.22 -9.93
C LEU A 189 6.21 5.02 -9.83
N GLN A 190 6.19 6.11 -9.08
CA GLN A 190 7.37 6.90 -8.76
C GLN A 190 7.64 6.85 -7.27
N ARG A 191 8.89 6.63 -6.90
CA ARG A 191 9.31 6.60 -5.50
C ARG A 191 9.12 7.98 -4.89
N LEU A 192 8.56 8.00 -3.69
CA LEU A 192 8.40 9.23 -2.93
C LEU A 192 9.67 9.47 -2.13
N GLU A 193 10.17 10.70 -2.15
CA GLU A 193 11.23 11.10 -1.23
C GLU A 193 10.74 10.92 0.21
N SER A 194 11.57 10.27 1.02
CA SER A 194 11.30 10.09 2.43
C SER A 194 11.37 11.46 3.12
N SER A 195 10.25 12.12 3.36
CA SER A 195 10.19 13.09 4.46
C SER A 195 10.50 12.30 5.73
N CYS A 196 11.61 12.63 6.39
CA CYS A 196 12.00 11.99 7.63
C CYS A 196 10.88 12.06 8.66
N GLY A 197 10.73 11.00 9.44
CA GLY A 197 10.09 11.05 10.75
C GLY A 197 8.56 10.90 10.78
N ASP A 198 8.14 9.97 11.61
CA ASP A 198 6.79 9.80 12.13
C ASP A 198 6.11 11.12 12.52
N GLU A 199 5.14 11.62 11.74
CA GLU A 199 3.96 12.37 12.22
C GLU A 199 2.90 12.42 11.10
N VAL A 200 2.07 11.38 10.99
CA VAL A 200 0.77 11.51 10.33
C VAL A 200 -0.31 10.82 11.16
N GLU A 201 -0.47 11.27 12.39
CA GLU A 201 -1.78 11.27 13.05
C GLU A 201 -2.00 12.65 13.70
N ASP A 202 -3.24 13.15 13.61
CA ASP A 202 -3.79 14.37 14.23
C ASP A 202 -3.85 15.74 13.51
N ALA A 203 -3.59 15.83 12.20
CA ALA A 203 -3.96 17.05 11.44
C ALA A 203 -5.47 17.29 11.29
N LYS A 204 -6.34 16.33 11.68
CA LYS A 204 -7.80 16.47 11.59
C LYS A 204 -8.46 17.08 12.83
N LYS A 205 -7.73 17.25 13.95
CA LYS A 205 -8.30 17.79 15.21
C LYS A 205 -8.12 19.30 15.39
N LYS A 206 -7.20 19.95 14.65
CA LYS A 206 -6.94 21.41 14.77
C LYS A 206 -7.77 22.32 13.86
N ARG A 207 -8.66 21.79 13.01
CA ARG A 207 -9.54 22.61 12.13
C ARG A 207 -11.00 22.73 12.60
N GLY A 208 -11.36 22.15 13.75
CA GLY A 208 -12.73 22.14 14.27
C GLY A 208 -12.99 23.00 15.52
N ALA A 209 -11.98 23.65 16.08
CA ALA A 209 -12.11 24.40 17.33
C ALA A 209 -11.84 25.90 17.13
N ALA A 210 -12.62 26.57 16.28
CA ALA A 210 -12.65 28.03 16.21
C ALA A 210 -13.92 28.54 15.52
N THR A 211 -15.11 28.21 16.01
CA THR A 211 -16.32 29.01 15.72
C THR A 211 -17.39 28.83 16.81
N GLY A 212 -17.76 29.95 17.43
CA GLY A 212 -18.85 30.11 18.41
C GLY A 212 -18.32 30.32 19.83
N THR A 213 -18.70 31.33 20.60
CA THR A 213 -19.81 32.30 20.53
C THR A 213 -19.52 33.39 21.56
N GLY A 214 -19.63 34.68 21.21
CA GLY A 214 -19.57 35.77 22.17
C GLY A 214 -20.81 36.64 22.06
N ARG A 215 -21.76 36.49 23.01
CA ARG A 215 -22.86 37.43 23.27
C ARG A 215 -22.49 38.30 24.48
N ASP A 216 -22.75 39.61 24.35
CA ASP A 216 -23.35 40.57 25.31
C ASP A 216 -22.92 40.54 26.79
N ALA A 217 -22.65 41.62 27.55
CA ALA A 217 -22.69 43.10 27.46
C ALA A 217 -22.01 43.62 28.77
N PRO A 218 -22.25 44.84 29.36
CA PRO A 218 -22.72 46.13 28.86
C PRO A 218 -21.90 47.38 29.34
N GLY A 219 -22.03 48.48 28.58
CA GLY A 219 -22.41 49.82 29.07
C GLY A 219 -21.43 50.69 29.88
N VAL A 220 -20.92 51.77 29.26
CA VAL A 220 -20.68 53.06 29.94
C VAL A 220 -21.02 54.23 29.01
N ARG A 221 -21.80 55.18 29.54
CA ARG A 221 -22.25 56.44 28.93
C ARG A 221 -21.10 57.42 28.65
N GLY A 222 -21.16 58.11 27.52
CA GLY A 222 -20.41 59.34 27.23
C GLY A 222 -21.22 60.28 26.32
N LYS A 223 -21.54 61.48 26.82
CA LYS A 223 -22.45 62.50 26.27
C LYS A 223 -21.85 63.29 25.07
N ARG A 224 -22.76 63.71 24.16
CA ARG A 224 -22.81 65.01 23.40
C ARG A 224 -21.66 65.25 22.39
N SER A 225 -21.81 65.93 21.25
CA SER A 225 -22.75 66.97 20.77
C SER A 225 -22.73 67.10 19.24
N ARG A 226 -23.86 67.50 18.65
CA ARG A 226 -24.06 68.54 17.59
C ARG A 226 -22.94 68.73 16.56
N LYS A 227 -23.18 68.57 15.26
CA LYS A 227 -23.65 69.57 14.25
C LYS A 227 -22.96 69.08 12.95
N ARG A 228 -23.48 69.13 11.74
CA ARG A 228 -24.53 69.91 11.09
C ARG A 228 -24.86 69.17 9.79
#